data_AF-A0A7C7PBC9-F1
#
_entry.id   AF-A0A7C7PBC9-F1
#
_cell.length_a   1.000
_cell.length_b   1.000
_cell.length_c   1.000
_cell.angle_alpha   90.00
_cell.angle_beta   90.00
_cell.angle_gamma   90.00
#
_symmetry.space_group_name_H-M   'P 1'
#
loop_
_entity.id
_entity.type
_entity.pdbx_description
1 polymer ?
#
loop_
_entity_poly.entity_id
_entity_poly.type
_entity_poly.pdbx_seq_one_letter_code
_entity_poly.pdbx_strand_id
1 'polypeptide(L)'
;MYKKKIILFAAFAFLIVILALSLTVWSTKFTASNIAQVNMANSLLTEHLKLSDHSYRLFKQITDEILLGKSANQSIVRNKRAMITETLSRIRALEIAQREALGPEKTKGSVEDTDNLEMAINGILKSFAEVLEMSDEQSRSQKIKFLLEEQIDNNFRDAINLALQRQSGLVDALNANIENRHALIYWSALVLSLLAIFLTILGSLALIRNITEPVDQLKKGAEALSKGDLQYRVPLGFDAEFDAIAESFNGMAHNLAEQKQLRDTLNQNLEYEVAKRTEE
;
A
#
# COMPACT_ATOMS: atom_id res chain seq x y z
N MET A 1 -40.30 3.65 5.87
CA MET A 1 -40.04 3.49 4.43
C MET A 1 -38.78 2.67 4.22
N TYR A 2 -38.95 1.36 4.06
CA TYR A 2 -37.87 0.38 3.97
C TYR A 2 -36.87 0.70 2.83
N LYS A 3 -37.34 1.31 1.73
CA LYS A 3 -36.51 1.75 0.59
C LYS A 3 -35.37 2.69 1.00
N LYS A 4 -35.63 3.66 1.88
CA LYS A 4 -34.59 4.59 2.37
C LYS A 4 -33.51 3.86 3.16
N LYS A 5 -33.89 2.87 3.99
CA LYS A 5 -32.96 2.06 4.78
C LYS A 5 -32.05 1.21 3.87
N ILE A 6 -32.61 0.60 2.81
CA ILE A 6 -31.84 -0.18 1.84
C ILE A 6 -30.88 0.69 1.03
N ILE A 7 -31.35 1.85 0.54
CA ILE A 7 -30.50 2.78 -0.22
C ILE A 7 -29.36 3.31 0.65
N LEU A 8 -29.62 3.66 1.92
CA LEU A 8 -28.59 4.04 2.87
C LEU A 8 -27.58 2.91 3.08
N PHE A 9 -28.05 1.69 3.32
CA PHE A 9 -27.16 0.54 3.48
C PHE A 9 -26.28 0.29 2.24
N ALA A 10 -26.88 0.30 1.05
CA ALA A 10 -26.15 0.12 -0.21
C ALA A 10 -25.13 1.25 -0.43
N ALA A 11 -25.49 2.50 -0.12
CA ALA A 11 -24.58 3.64 -0.22
C ALA A 11 -23.39 3.51 0.75
N PHE A 12 -23.62 3.08 1.99
CA PHE A 12 -22.55 2.82 2.96
C PHE A 12 -21.63 1.67 2.53
N ALA A 13 -22.20 0.56 2.06
CA ALA A 13 -21.43 -0.57 1.56
C ALA A 13 -20.55 -0.16 0.36
N PHE A 14 -21.11 0.61 -0.58
CA PHE A 14 -20.37 1.13 -1.72
C PHE A 14 -19.25 2.09 -1.31
N LEU A 15 -19.51 2.95 -0.33
CA LEU A 15 -18.51 3.87 0.22
C LEU A 15 -17.32 3.13 0.85
N ILE A 16 -17.56 2.02 1.57
CA ILE A 16 -16.49 1.20 2.14
C ILE A 16 -15.62 0.57 1.06
N VAL A 17 -16.24 0.07 -0.02
CA VAL A 17 -15.49 -0.50 -1.15
C VAL A 17 -14.62 0.58 -1.80
N ILE A 18 -15.15 1.79 -2.01
CA ILE A 18 -14.36 2.92 -2.53
C ILE A 18 -13.19 3.25 -1.60
N LEU A 19 -13.43 3.33 -0.28
CA LEU A 19 -12.38 3.61 0.70
C LEU A 19 -11.31 2.53 0.69
N ALA A 20 -11.69 1.25 0.61
CA ALA A 20 -10.76 0.13 0.53
C ALA A 20 -9.92 0.17 -0.76
N LEU A 21 -10.54 0.45 -1.91
CA LEU A 21 -9.84 0.61 -3.18
C LEU A 21 -8.88 1.81 -3.14
N SER A 22 -9.33 2.94 -2.61
CA SER A 22 -8.51 4.14 -2.46
C SER A 22 -7.30 3.90 -1.55
N LEU A 23 -7.52 3.25 -0.40
CA LEU A 23 -6.46 2.87 0.52
C LEU A 23 -5.46 1.92 -0.14
N THR A 24 -5.94 0.97 -0.94
CA THR A 24 -5.09 0.01 -1.67
C THR A 24 -4.22 0.72 -2.70
N VAL A 25 -4.82 1.55 -3.57
CA VAL A 25 -4.08 2.29 -4.60
C VAL A 25 -3.07 3.25 -3.97
N TRP A 26 -3.46 3.96 -2.91
CA TRP A 26 -2.58 4.88 -2.19
C TRP A 26 -1.41 4.13 -1.55
N SER A 27 -1.70 3.04 -0.83
CA SER A 27 -0.70 2.16 -0.21
C SER A 27 0.30 1.63 -1.25
N THR A 28 -0.19 1.07 -2.37
CA THR A 28 0.67 0.53 -3.43
C THR A 28 1.59 1.59 -4.04
N LYS A 29 1.06 2.78 -4.38
CA LYS A 29 1.88 3.85 -4.94
C LYS A 29 2.94 4.33 -3.96
N PHE A 30 2.57 4.48 -2.69
CA PHE A 30 3.48 4.91 -1.64
C PHE A 30 4.60 3.89 -1.39
N THR A 31 4.25 2.61 -1.25
CA THR A 31 5.23 1.52 -1.10
C THR A 31 6.15 1.40 -2.30
N ALA A 32 5.63 1.51 -3.53
CA ALA A 32 6.45 1.48 -4.75
C ALA A 32 7.48 2.62 -4.78
N SER A 33 7.08 3.83 -4.40
CA SER A 33 7.99 4.98 -4.30
C SER A 33 9.08 4.75 -3.24
N ASN A 34 8.72 4.23 -2.06
CA ASN A 34 9.71 3.95 -1.00
C ASN A 34 10.70 2.84 -1.40
N ILE A 35 10.22 1.76 -2.03
CA ILE A 35 11.09 0.70 -2.55
C ILE A 35 12.07 1.27 -3.58
N ALA A 36 11.61 2.14 -4.47
CA ALA A 36 12.49 2.80 -5.44
C ALA A 36 13.60 3.61 -4.74
N GLN A 37 13.27 4.32 -3.65
CA GLN A 37 14.26 5.08 -2.87
C GLN A 37 15.26 4.19 -2.13
N VAL A 38 14.80 3.07 -1.54
CA VAL A 38 15.70 2.09 -0.90
C VAL A 38 16.63 1.45 -1.92
N ASN A 39 16.12 1.06 -3.09
CA ASN A 39 16.93 0.49 -4.16
C ASN A 39 17.97 1.50 -4.70
N MET A 40 17.58 2.76 -4.83
CA MET A 40 18.49 3.86 -5.18
C MET A 40 19.60 3.99 -4.13
N ALA A 41 19.24 3.99 -2.85
CA ALA A 41 20.19 4.15 -1.75
C ALA A 41 21.19 2.97 -1.68
N ASN A 42 20.73 1.75 -1.88
CA ASN A 42 21.59 0.55 -1.98
C ASN A 42 22.48 0.57 -3.22
N SER A 43 22.00 1.11 -4.33
CA SER A 43 22.79 1.26 -5.56
C SER A 43 23.94 2.24 -5.34
N LEU A 44 23.66 3.39 -4.71
CA LEU A 44 24.68 4.36 -4.29
C LEU A 44 25.72 3.74 -3.36
N LEU A 45 25.28 3.00 -2.32
CA LEU A 45 26.19 2.30 -1.41
C LEU A 45 27.12 1.34 -2.17
N THR A 46 26.56 0.59 -3.12
CA THR A 46 27.31 -0.33 -3.98
C THR A 46 28.32 0.39 -4.85
N GLU A 47 27.96 1.53 -5.44
CA GLU A 47 28.88 2.32 -6.26
C GLU A 47 30.00 2.97 -5.42
N HIS A 48 29.74 3.44 -4.20
CA HIS A 48 30.80 3.88 -3.29
C HIS A 48 31.76 2.75 -2.92
N LEU A 49 31.27 1.53 -2.70
CA LEU A 49 32.12 0.36 -2.45
C LEU A 49 32.99 0.02 -3.67
N LYS A 50 32.44 0.12 -4.89
CA LYS A 50 33.23 -0.05 -6.13
C LYS A 50 34.27 1.05 -6.29
N LEU A 51 33.92 2.31 -5.98
CA LEU A 51 34.86 3.43 -6.03
C LEU A 51 36.04 3.19 -5.09
N SER A 52 35.75 2.73 -3.87
CA SER A 52 36.75 2.33 -2.89
C SER A 52 37.68 1.24 -3.45
N ASP A 53 37.14 0.11 -3.93
CA ASP A 53 37.91 -0.99 -4.52
C ASP A 53 38.78 -0.53 -5.69
N HIS A 54 38.19 0.19 -6.65
CA HIS A 54 38.89 0.65 -7.84
C HIS A 54 40.03 1.61 -7.50
N SER A 55 39.81 2.51 -6.54
CA SER A 55 40.81 3.46 -6.07
C SER A 55 41.97 2.76 -5.35
N TYR A 56 41.69 1.91 -4.36
CA TYR A 56 42.75 1.16 -3.67
C TYR A 56 43.55 0.26 -4.61
N ARG A 57 42.88 -0.44 -5.53
CA ARG A 57 43.56 -1.28 -6.52
C ARG A 57 44.40 -0.47 -7.51
N LEU A 58 44.02 0.77 -7.80
CA LEU A 58 44.82 1.68 -8.62
C LEU A 58 46.03 2.20 -7.83
N PHE A 59 45.82 2.68 -6.61
CA PHE A 59 46.90 3.19 -5.76
C PHE A 59 47.93 2.11 -5.48
N LYS A 60 47.49 0.89 -5.16
CA LYS A 60 48.37 -0.27 -4.97
C LYS A 60 49.19 -0.57 -6.23
N GLN A 61 48.54 -0.64 -7.40
CA GLN A 61 49.23 -0.92 -8.67
C GLN A 61 50.34 0.11 -8.94
N ILE A 62 50.03 1.41 -8.79
CA ILE A 62 51.00 2.48 -9.02
C ILE A 62 52.14 2.40 -7.99
N THR A 63 51.82 2.14 -6.72
CA THR A 63 52.81 1.99 -5.65
C THR A 63 53.77 0.82 -5.94
N ASP A 64 53.25 -0.35 -6.27
CA ASP A 64 54.05 -1.54 -6.58
C ASP A 64 54.96 -1.29 -7.79
N GLU A 65 54.45 -0.61 -8.83
CA GLU A 65 55.23 -0.28 -10.03
C GLU A 65 56.36 0.71 -9.74
N ILE A 66 56.09 1.74 -8.92
CA ILE A 66 57.10 2.71 -8.48
C ILE A 66 58.20 2.03 -7.65
N LEU A 67 57.81 1.17 -6.69
CA LEU A 67 58.76 0.47 -5.82
C LEU A 67 59.61 -0.56 -6.57
N LEU A 68 59.03 -1.23 -7.57
CA LEU A 68 59.73 -2.23 -8.39
C LEU A 68 60.53 -1.62 -9.55
N GLY A 69 60.52 -0.30 -9.71
CA GLY A 69 61.21 0.40 -10.81
C GLY A 69 60.70 0.03 -12.20
N LYS A 70 59.46 -0.48 -12.30
CA LYS A 70 58.85 -0.87 -13.58
C LYS A 70 58.07 0.30 -14.14
N SER A 71 58.18 0.55 -15.45
CA SER A 71 57.27 1.47 -16.11
C SER A 71 55.85 0.92 -15.98
N ALA A 72 54.97 1.69 -15.35
CA ALA A 72 53.57 1.35 -15.23
C ALA A 72 53.01 0.89 -16.57
N ASN A 73 52.26 -0.21 -16.59
CA ASN A 73 51.52 -0.54 -17.81
C ASN A 73 50.44 0.54 -17.98
N GLN A 74 50.77 1.56 -18.76
CA GLN A 74 49.95 2.76 -18.86
C GLN A 74 48.54 2.44 -19.35
N SER A 75 48.36 1.37 -20.13
CA SER A 75 47.03 0.90 -20.55
C SER A 75 46.21 0.40 -19.36
N ILE A 76 46.80 -0.36 -18.43
CA ILE A 76 46.09 -0.85 -17.23
C ILE A 76 45.73 0.31 -16.30
N VAL A 77 46.67 1.24 -16.07
CA VAL A 77 46.44 2.43 -15.25
C VAL A 77 45.34 3.31 -15.86
N ARG A 78 45.37 3.56 -17.18
CA ARG A 78 44.31 4.31 -17.88
C ARG A 78 42.94 3.64 -17.74
N ASN A 79 42.88 2.31 -17.90
CA ASN A 79 41.62 1.57 -17.77
C ASN A 79 41.03 1.69 -16.35
N LYS A 80 41.85 1.57 -15.31
CA LYS A 80 41.41 1.75 -13.91
C LYS A 80 40.95 3.18 -13.63
N ARG A 81 41.65 4.19 -14.16
CA ARG A 81 41.21 5.60 -14.06
C ARG A 81 39.88 5.82 -14.75
N ALA A 82 39.67 5.21 -15.92
CA ALA A 82 38.39 5.27 -16.61
C ALA A 82 37.26 4.64 -15.78
N MET A 83 37.50 3.48 -15.15
CA MET A 83 36.53 2.85 -14.25
C MET A 83 36.16 3.75 -13.06
N ILE A 84 37.15 4.39 -12.41
CA ILE A 84 36.91 5.34 -11.32
C ILE A 84 36.05 6.52 -11.79
N THR A 85 36.40 7.09 -12.95
CA THR A 85 35.67 8.22 -13.54
C THR A 85 34.22 7.83 -13.85
N GLU A 86 34.02 6.64 -14.43
CA GLU A 86 32.70 6.10 -14.70
C GLU A 86 31.90 5.91 -13.41
N THR A 87 32.48 5.29 -12.37
CA THR A 87 31.83 5.11 -11.08
C THR A 87 31.45 6.44 -10.43
N LEU A 88 32.34 7.44 -10.42
CA LEU A 88 32.03 8.80 -9.91
C LEU A 88 30.86 9.44 -10.68
N SER A 89 30.83 9.29 -12.01
CA SER A 89 29.72 9.81 -12.81
C SER A 89 28.39 9.14 -12.49
N ARG A 90 28.39 7.83 -12.23
CA ARG A 90 27.21 7.07 -11.81
C ARG A 90 26.75 7.49 -10.42
N ILE A 91 27.66 7.63 -9.46
CA ILE A 91 27.35 8.11 -8.11
C ILE A 91 26.65 9.48 -8.20
N ARG A 92 27.24 10.45 -8.92
CA ARG A 92 26.64 11.78 -9.09
C ARG A 92 25.24 11.73 -9.69
N ALA A 93 25.03 10.93 -10.73
CA ALA A 93 23.71 10.80 -11.36
C ALA A 93 22.66 10.25 -10.37
N LEU A 94 23.04 9.23 -9.58
CA LEU A 94 22.17 8.63 -8.57
C LEU A 94 21.92 9.60 -7.39
N GLU A 95 22.92 10.37 -6.95
CA GLU A 95 22.78 11.37 -5.89
C GLU A 95 21.84 12.51 -6.29
N ILE A 96 21.94 13.00 -7.53
CA ILE A 96 21.02 14.01 -8.06
C ILE A 96 19.60 13.48 -8.07
N ALA A 97 19.38 12.28 -8.62
CA ALA A 97 18.05 11.66 -8.65
C ALA A 97 17.49 11.41 -7.24
N GLN A 98 18.34 11.01 -6.30
CA GLN A 98 17.95 10.82 -4.90
C GLN A 98 17.60 12.16 -4.23
N ARG A 99 18.37 13.22 -4.48
CA ARG A 99 18.13 14.58 -3.96
C ARG A 99 16.83 15.18 -4.52
N GLU A 100 16.53 14.96 -5.80
CA GLU A 100 15.26 15.36 -6.40
C GLU A 100 14.06 14.66 -5.75
N ALA A 101 14.21 13.39 -5.38
CA ALA A 101 13.11 12.60 -4.82
C ALA A 101 12.92 12.76 -3.30
N LEU A 102 14.01 12.87 -2.53
CA LEU A 102 13.97 12.96 -1.06
C LEU A 102 14.10 14.39 -0.52
N GLY A 103 14.55 15.32 -1.35
CA GLY A 103 14.84 16.70 -0.99
C GLY A 103 16.27 16.89 -0.43
N PRO A 104 16.71 18.16 -0.32
CA PRO A 104 18.08 18.51 0.08
C PRO A 104 18.35 18.21 1.56
N GLU A 105 17.35 18.30 2.44
CA GLU A 105 17.52 18.03 3.87
C GLU A 105 17.91 16.58 4.16
N LYS A 106 17.32 15.62 3.43
CA LYS A 106 17.60 14.19 3.60
C LYS A 106 18.87 13.71 2.89
N THR A 107 19.40 14.50 1.95
CA THR A 107 20.56 14.17 1.12
C THR A 107 21.72 15.15 1.34
N LYS A 108 21.69 15.84 2.48
CA LYS A 108 22.69 16.84 2.83
C LYS A 108 24.05 16.16 3.00
N GLY A 109 25.04 16.65 2.27
CA GLY A 109 26.40 16.15 2.34
C GLY A 109 26.72 14.99 1.39
N SER A 110 25.75 14.31 0.79
CA SER A 110 26.04 13.18 -0.12
C SER A 110 26.85 13.64 -1.34
N VAL A 111 26.35 14.66 -2.05
CA VAL A 111 27.03 15.24 -3.22
C VAL A 111 28.40 15.81 -2.85
N GLU A 112 28.46 16.47 -1.70
CA GLU A 112 29.68 17.08 -1.18
C GLU A 112 30.75 16.02 -0.84
N ASP A 113 30.36 14.85 -0.36
CA ASP A 113 31.29 13.73 -0.12
C ASP A 113 31.88 13.21 -1.43
N THR A 114 31.07 13.09 -2.49
CA THR A 114 31.52 12.62 -3.81
C THR A 114 32.52 13.60 -4.44
N ASP A 115 32.29 14.90 -4.29
CA ASP A 115 33.25 15.92 -4.74
C ASP A 115 34.57 15.85 -3.96
N ASN A 116 34.50 15.69 -2.64
CA ASN A 116 35.69 15.53 -1.79
C ASN A 116 36.50 14.27 -2.17
N LEU A 117 35.80 13.16 -2.46
CA LEU A 117 36.42 11.92 -2.91
C LEU A 117 37.12 12.09 -4.25
N GLU A 118 36.48 12.74 -5.23
CA GLU A 118 37.12 13.03 -6.52
C GLU A 118 38.37 13.91 -6.34
N MET A 119 38.30 14.95 -5.50
CA MET A 119 39.45 15.80 -5.20
C MET A 119 40.59 15.00 -4.55
N ALA A 120 40.29 14.12 -3.60
CA ALA A 120 41.29 13.27 -2.94
C ALA A 120 41.96 12.31 -3.94
N ILE A 121 41.18 11.62 -4.78
CA ILE A 121 41.69 10.71 -5.81
C ILE A 121 42.60 11.47 -6.78
N ASN A 122 42.16 12.62 -7.29
CA ASN A 122 42.94 13.42 -8.22
C ASN A 122 44.23 13.95 -7.59
N GLY A 123 44.18 14.37 -6.32
CA GLY A 123 45.37 14.79 -5.55
C GLY A 123 46.39 13.67 -5.37
N ILE A 124 45.93 12.46 -5.05
CA ILE A 124 46.78 11.27 -4.94
C ILE A 124 47.42 10.94 -6.29
N LEU A 125 46.64 10.91 -7.37
CA LEU A 125 47.15 10.60 -8.71
C LEU A 125 48.17 11.62 -9.20
N LYS A 126 47.97 12.91 -8.91
CA LYS A 126 48.94 13.96 -9.20
C LYS A 126 50.23 13.75 -8.40
N SER A 127 50.13 13.47 -7.12
CA SER A 127 51.30 13.24 -6.26
C SER A 127 52.10 12.01 -6.68
N PHE A 128 51.45 10.94 -7.16
CA PHE A 128 52.15 9.80 -7.75
C PHE A 128 52.91 10.16 -9.04
N ALA A 129 52.37 11.07 -9.85
CA ALA A 129 53.08 11.56 -11.03
C ALA A 129 54.33 12.37 -10.64
N GLU A 130 54.23 13.23 -9.61
CA GLU A 130 55.37 13.96 -9.06
C GLU A 130 56.48 13.00 -8.60
N VAL A 131 56.13 11.94 -7.87
CA VAL A 131 57.09 10.91 -7.38
C VAL A 131 57.87 10.24 -8.52
N LEU A 132 57.24 10.02 -9.68
CA LEU A 132 57.89 9.42 -10.85
C LEU A 132 58.95 10.35 -11.49
N GLU A 133 58.78 11.66 -11.37
CA GLU A 133 59.72 12.66 -11.90
C GLU A 133 60.88 12.97 -10.93
N MET A 134 60.74 12.59 -9.65
CA MET A 134 61.75 12.85 -8.62
C MET A 134 63.01 12.01 -8.85
N SER A 135 64.17 12.66 -8.98
CA SER A 135 65.47 11.98 -9.14
C SER A 135 66.09 11.53 -7.82
N ASP A 136 65.86 12.27 -6.73
CA ASP A 136 66.43 11.97 -5.41
C ASP A 136 65.67 10.83 -4.71
N GLU A 137 66.39 9.75 -4.39
CA GLU A 137 65.80 8.52 -3.82
C GLU A 137 65.25 8.74 -2.41
N GLN A 138 65.93 9.55 -1.60
CA GLN A 138 65.50 9.84 -0.23
C GLN A 138 64.20 10.64 -0.22
N SER A 139 64.11 11.70 -1.02
CA SER A 139 62.91 12.52 -1.18
C SER A 139 61.76 11.72 -1.80
N ARG A 140 62.05 10.83 -2.77
CA ARG A 140 61.07 9.92 -3.38
C ARG A 140 60.46 8.99 -2.33
N SER A 141 61.31 8.35 -1.52
CA SER A 141 60.87 7.44 -0.46
C SER A 141 60.01 8.15 0.61
N GLN A 142 60.43 9.35 1.05
CA GLN A 142 59.65 10.16 1.99
C GLN A 142 58.28 10.55 1.42
N LYS A 143 58.23 10.97 0.15
CA LYS A 143 56.97 11.35 -0.51
C LYS A 143 56.03 10.16 -0.70
N ILE A 144 56.55 8.98 -1.03
CA ILE A 144 55.75 7.73 -1.10
C ILE A 144 55.18 7.40 0.28
N LYS A 145 55.99 7.45 1.35
CA LYS A 145 55.52 7.19 2.70
C LYS A 145 54.39 8.15 3.10
N PHE A 146 54.58 9.45 2.85
CA PHE A 146 53.55 10.46 3.07
C PHE A 146 52.26 10.20 2.26
N LEU A 147 52.38 9.74 1.01
CA LEU A 147 51.22 9.41 0.19
C LEU A 147 50.42 8.24 0.75
N LEU A 148 51.10 7.19 1.19
CA LEU A 148 50.45 6.00 1.74
C LEU A 148 49.79 6.33 3.08
N GLU A 149 50.51 6.95 4.01
CA GLU A 149 50.03 7.20 5.37
C GLU A 149 49.01 8.35 5.43
N GLU A 150 49.32 9.51 4.85
CA GLU A 150 48.50 10.71 5.05
C GLU A 150 47.41 10.86 3.98
N GLN A 151 47.74 10.64 2.72
CA GLN A 151 46.77 10.89 1.63
C GLN A 151 45.82 9.70 1.44
N ILE A 152 46.34 8.47 1.45
CA ILE A 152 45.53 7.27 1.21
C ILE A 152 44.89 6.77 2.51
N ASP A 153 45.70 6.44 3.52
CA ASP A 153 45.21 5.79 4.74
C ASP A 153 44.42 6.69 5.68
N ASN A 154 44.73 7.99 5.74
CA ASN A 154 43.97 8.96 6.52
C ASN A 154 42.92 9.65 5.64
N ASN A 155 43.33 10.55 4.75
CA ASN A 155 42.40 11.45 4.05
C ASN A 155 41.38 10.71 3.16
N PHE A 156 41.85 9.89 2.21
CA PHE A 156 40.94 9.17 1.30
C PHE A 156 40.10 8.13 2.03
N ARG A 157 40.70 7.36 2.94
CA ARG A 157 40.00 6.34 3.72
C ARG A 157 38.92 6.94 4.61
N ASP A 158 39.20 8.05 5.28
CA ASP A 158 38.21 8.71 6.13
C ASP A 158 37.09 9.31 5.29
N ALA A 159 37.41 9.95 4.17
CA ALA A 159 36.40 10.47 3.24
C ALA A 159 35.47 9.38 2.72
N ILE A 160 35.99 8.22 2.30
CA ILE A 160 35.16 7.13 1.79
C ILE A 160 34.34 6.47 2.90
N ASN A 161 34.90 6.33 4.10
CA ASN A 161 34.16 5.79 5.24
C ASN A 161 33.04 6.71 5.68
N LEU A 162 33.27 8.04 5.69
CA LEU A 162 32.24 9.02 5.99
C LEU A 162 31.10 8.97 4.95
N ALA A 163 31.43 8.88 3.66
CA ALA A 163 30.45 8.73 2.59
C ALA A 163 29.64 7.43 2.74
N LEU A 164 30.33 6.30 2.97
CA LEU A 164 29.69 4.99 3.18
C LEU A 164 28.80 4.98 4.43
N GLN A 165 29.27 5.58 5.55
CA GLN A 165 28.51 5.66 6.79
C GLN A 165 27.26 6.52 6.62
N ARG A 166 27.37 7.65 5.93
CA ARG A 166 26.23 8.52 5.61
C ARG A 166 25.21 7.79 4.76
N GLN A 167 25.68 7.10 3.71
CA GLN A 167 24.80 6.35 2.82
C GLN A 167 24.14 5.15 3.52
N SER A 168 24.88 4.42 4.36
CA SER A 168 24.32 3.33 5.18
C SER A 168 23.25 3.85 6.14
N GLY A 169 23.51 4.97 6.83
CA GLY A 169 22.55 5.59 7.72
C GLY A 169 21.27 6.03 7.01
N LEU A 170 21.37 6.48 5.75
CA LEU A 170 20.21 6.79 4.92
C LEU A 170 19.43 5.52 4.53
N VAL A 171 20.11 4.42 4.17
CA VAL A 171 19.48 3.12 3.91
C VAL A 171 18.71 2.64 5.14
N ASP A 172 19.33 2.70 6.32
CA ASP A 172 18.71 2.29 7.58
C ASP A 172 17.50 3.16 7.92
N ALA A 173 17.61 4.48 7.75
CA ALA A 173 16.50 5.39 7.96
C ALA A 173 15.33 5.12 7.00
N LEU A 174 15.60 4.81 5.73
CA LEU A 174 14.56 4.46 4.77
C LEU A 174 13.89 3.12 5.12
N ASN A 175 14.66 2.11 5.54
CA ASN A 175 14.14 0.80 5.96
C ASN A 175 13.29 0.90 7.24
N ALA A 176 13.73 1.64 8.26
CA ALA A 176 12.98 1.82 9.50
C ALA A 176 11.63 2.54 9.28
N ASN A 177 11.59 3.46 8.30
CA ASN A 177 10.34 4.11 7.90
C ASN A 177 9.35 3.14 7.24
N ILE A 178 9.82 2.06 6.61
CA ILE A 178 8.96 1.05 5.97
C ILE A 178 8.26 0.20 7.04
N GLU A 179 9.01 -0.33 8.01
CA GLU A 179 8.46 -1.22 9.04
C GLU A 179 7.34 -0.58 9.86
N ASN A 180 7.56 0.66 10.34
CA ASN A 180 6.56 1.38 11.13
C ASN A 180 5.30 1.76 10.33
N ARG A 181 5.44 1.99 9.02
CA ARG A 181 4.32 2.37 8.14
C ARG A 181 3.47 1.18 7.73
N HIS A 182 4.08 0.01 7.57
CA HIS A 182 3.34 -1.22 7.29
C HIS A 182 2.30 -1.51 8.38
N ALA A 183 2.65 -1.33 9.65
CA ALA A 183 1.72 -1.53 10.75
C ALA A 183 0.45 -0.66 10.60
N LEU A 184 0.58 0.62 10.25
CA LEU A 184 -0.57 1.52 10.06
C LEU A 184 -1.47 1.06 8.91
N ILE A 185 -0.88 0.64 7.79
CA ILE A 185 -1.62 0.12 6.63
C ILE A 185 -2.37 -1.16 7.02
N TYR A 186 -1.69 -2.10 7.68
CA TYR A 186 -2.31 -3.35 8.17
C TYR A 186 -3.48 -3.07 9.12
N TRP A 187 -3.29 -2.22 10.13
CA TRP A 187 -4.36 -1.88 11.08
C TRP A 187 -5.53 -1.16 10.41
N SER A 188 -5.26 -0.23 9.49
CA SER A 188 -6.32 0.46 8.75
C SER A 188 -7.14 -0.51 7.89
N ALA A 189 -6.49 -1.44 7.20
CA ALA A 189 -7.15 -2.48 6.41
C ALA A 189 -7.97 -3.44 7.28
N LEU A 190 -7.44 -3.81 8.45
CA LEU A 190 -8.12 -4.67 9.42
C LEU A 190 -9.38 -3.99 9.98
N VAL A 191 -9.29 -2.72 10.38
CA VAL A 191 -10.43 -1.94 10.86
C VAL A 191 -11.50 -1.78 9.78
N LEU A 192 -11.11 -1.44 8.54
CA LEU A 192 -12.03 -1.36 7.40
C LEU A 192 -12.72 -2.70 7.13
N SER A 193 -11.99 -3.81 7.19
CA SER A 193 -12.54 -5.15 6.99
C SER A 193 -13.54 -5.54 8.09
N LEU A 194 -13.21 -5.27 9.36
CA LEU A 194 -14.13 -5.51 10.47
C LEU A 194 -15.38 -4.64 10.36
N LEU A 195 -15.25 -3.38 9.95
CA LEU A 195 -16.37 -2.48 9.72
C LEU A 195 -17.28 -2.99 8.58
N ALA A 196 -16.68 -3.50 7.49
CA ALA A 196 -17.42 -4.09 6.38
C ALA A 196 -18.22 -5.33 6.82
N ILE A 197 -17.60 -6.23 7.59
CA ILE A 197 -18.27 -7.42 8.14
C ILE A 197 -19.42 -7.00 9.07
N PHE A 198 -19.15 -6.09 10.00
CA PHE A 198 -20.14 -5.59 10.95
C PHE A 198 -21.36 -4.99 10.24
N LEU A 199 -21.13 -4.15 9.24
CA LEU A 199 -22.22 -3.54 8.46
C LEU A 199 -22.96 -4.59 7.63
N THR A 200 -22.27 -5.57 7.06
CA THR A 200 -22.92 -6.68 6.33
C THR A 200 -23.87 -7.46 7.24
N ILE A 201 -23.46 -7.77 8.47
CA ILE A 201 -24.31 -8.43 9.47
C ILE A 201 -25.54 -7.57 9.79
N LEU A 202 -25.34 -6.29 10.11
CA LEU A 202 -26.43 -5.36 10.42
C LEU A 202 -27.41 -5.19 9.25
N GLY A 203 -26.89 -5.05 8.03
CA GLY A 203 -27.70 -4.96 6.81
C GLY A 203 -28.52 -6.22 6.58
N SER A 204 -27.93 -7.40 6.80
CA SER A 204 -28.61 -8.68 6.64
C SER A 204 -29.76 -8.84 7.64
N LEU A 205 -29.53 -8.51 8.92
CA LEU A 205 -30.56 -8.51 9.96
C LEU A 205 -31.69 -7.50 9.65
N ALA A 206 -31.34 -6.31 9.17
CA ALA A 206 -32.32 -5.31 8.76
C ALA A 206 -33.16 -5.77 7.56
N LEU A 207 -32.57 -6.50 6.61
CA LEU A 207 -33.27 -7.00 5.43
C LEU A 207 -34.24 -8.13 5.80
N ILE A 208 -33.81 -9.05 6.66
CA ILE A 208 -34.67 -10.12 7.18
C ILE A 208 -35.90 -9.54 7.89
N ARG A 209 -35.70 -8.60 8.82
CA ARG A 209 -36.79 -8.02 9.61
C ARG A 209 -37.71 -7.10 8.80
N ASN A 210 -37.18 -6.28 7.89
CA ASN A 210 -37.99 -5.27 7.19
C ASN A 210 -38.57 -5.76 5.86
N ILE A 211 -38.13 -6.91 5.32
CA ILE A 211 -38.64 -7.45 4.04
C ILE A 211 -39.07 -8.91 4.20
N THR A 212 -38.15 -9.80 4.62
CA THR A 212 -38.41 -11.23 4.61
C THR A 212 -39.57 -11.61 5.52
N GLU A 213 -39.62 -11.05 6.73
CA GLU A 213 -40.70 -11.31 7.70
C GLU A 213 -42.08 -10.82 7.21
N PRO A 214 -42.27 -9.55 6.80
CA PRO A 214 -43.56 -9.09 6.26
C PRO A 214 -44.03 -9.89 5.04
N VAL A 215 -43.12 -10.24 4.13
CA VAL A 215 -43.44 -11.05 2.94
C VAL A 215 -43.86 -12.46 3.33
N ASP A 216 -43.20 -13.08 4.30
CA ASP A 216 -43.57 -14.41 4.79
C ASP A 216 -44.95 -14.41 5.46
N GLN A 217 -45.29 -13.35 6.22
CA GLN A 217 -46.62 -13.20 6.80
C GLN A 217 -47.72 -12.99 5.75
N LEU A 218 -47.46 -12.18 4.72
CA LEU A 218 -48.37 -12.04 3.58
C LEU A 218 -48.57 -13.36 2.83
N LYS A 219 -47.48 -14.12 2.63
CA LYS A 219 -47.55 -15.45 2.00
C LYS A 219 -48.43 -16.39 2.82
N LYS A 220 -48.22 -16.47 4.14
CA LYS A 220 -49.04 -17.28 5.06
C LYS A 220 -50.51 -16.88 5.01
N GLY A 221 -50.80 -15.58 4.99
CA GLY A 221 -52.17 -15.09 4.86
C GLY A 221 -52.83 -15.51 3.55
N ALA A 222 -52.13 -15.35 2.43
CA ALA A 222 -52.64 -15.78 1.13
C ALA A 222 -52.89 -17.29 1.07
N GLU A 223 -51.98 -18.10 1.63
CA GLU A 223 -52.17 -19.55 1.74
C GLU A 223 -53.39 -19.92 2.60
N ALA A 224 -53.59 -19.27 3.75
CA ALA A 224 -54.76 -19.48 4.61
C ALA A 224 -56.07 -19.13 3.89
N LEU A 225 -56.11 -17.97 3.23
CA LEU A 225 -57.26 -17.52 2.46
C LEU A 225 -57.58 -18.49 1.31
N SER A 226 -56.55 -19.02 0.62
CA SER A 226 -56.71 -20.01 -0.45
C SER A 226 -57.29 -21.34 0.03
N LYS A 227 -57.05 -21.70 1.30
CA LYS A 227 -57.59 -22.90 1.96
C LYS A 227 -59.00 -22.68 2.52
N GLY A 228 -59.55 -21.48 2.35
CA GLY A 228 -60.89 -21.11 2.82
C GLY A 228 -60.94 -20.60 4.26
N ASP A 229 -59.79 -20.37 4.91
CA ASP A 229 -59.72 -19.68 6.20
C ASP A 229 -59.84 -18.17 5.98
N LEU A 230 -61.07 -17.67 6.08
CA LEU A 230 -61.38 -16.23 5.93
C LEU A 230 -61.20 -15.45 7.25
N GLN A 231 -60.82 -16.11 8.34
CA GLN A 231 -60.64 -15.49 9.66
C GLN A 231 -59.20 -15.08 9.92
N TYR A 232 -58.23 -15.69 9.22
CA TYR A 232 -56.84 -15.28 9.29
C TYR A 232 -56.67 -13.80 8.90
N ARG A 233 -55.84 -13.07 9.65
CA ARG A 233 -55.46 -11.68 9.38
C ARG A 233 -53.95 -11.55 9.36
N VAL A 234 -53.43 -10.86 8.37
CA VAL A 234 -52.01 -10.53 8.29
C VAL A 234 -51.71 -9.46 9.36
N PRO A 235 -50.68 -9.67 10.21
CA PRO A 235 -50.34 -8.71 11.27
C PRO A 235 -49.90 -7.36 10.69
N LEU A 236 -50.21 -6.28 11.41
CA LEU A 236 -49.74 -4.92 11.15
C LEU A 236 -48.57 -4.57 12.07
N GLY A 237 -47.80 -3.54 11.73
CA GLY A 237 -46.64 -3.07 12.49
C GLY A 237 -45.32 -3.19 11.73
N PHE A 238 -45.39 -3.36 10.41
CA PHE A 238 -44.24 -3.35 9.51
C PHE A 238 -43.94 -1.92 9.03
N ASP A 239 -43.05 -1.78 8.05
CA ASP A 239 -42.88 -0.50 7.35
C ASP A 239 -44.20 -0.16 6.60
N ALA A 240 -44.55 1.13 6.53
CA ALA A 240 -45.83 1.63 6.01
C ALA A 240 -46.27 1.04 4.66
N GLU A 241 -45.30 0.73 3.78
CA GLU A 241 -45.57 0.09 2.50
C GLU A 241 -46.14 -1.33 2.63
N PHE A 242 -45.68 -2.11 3.60
CA PHE A 242 -46.19 -3.46 3.87
C PHE A 242 -47.47 -3.43 4.68
N ASP A 243 -47.60 -2.49 5.63
CA ASP A 243 -48.85 -2.30 6.39
C ASP A 243 -50.01 -1.93 5.46
N ALA A 244 -49.80 -1.04 4.47
CA ALA A 244 -50.83 -0.72 3.48
C ALA A 244 -51.29 -1.94 2.66
N ILE A 245 -50.38 -2.87 2.35
CA ILE A 245 -50.70 -4.13 1.66
C ILE A 245 -51.46 -5.07 2.61
N ALA A 246 -51.02 -5.19 3.86
CA ALA A 246 -51.66 -6.01 4.88
C ALA A 246 -53.09 -5.52 5.19
N GLU A 247 -53.30 -4.21 5.30
CA GLU A 247 -54.63 -3.60 5.44
C GLU A 247 -55.54 -3.95 4.26
N SER A 248 -55.04 -3.78 3.03
CA SER A 248 -55.79 -4.12 1.81
C SER A 248 -56.14 -5.62 1.76
N PHE A 249 -55.20 -6.49 2.14
CA PHE A 249 -55.41 -7.93 2.24
C PHE A 249 -56.48 -8.29 3.27
N ASN A 250 -56.38 -7.71 4.47
CA ASN A 250 -57.33 -7.95 5.56
C ASN A 250 -58.74 -7.46 5.21
N GLY A 251 -58.86 -6.34 4.50
CA GLY A 251 -60.14 -5.84 3.98
C GLY A 251 -60.78 -6.79 2.97
N MET A 252 -60.00 -7.35 2.04
CA MET A 252 -60.50 -8.39 1.12
C MET A 252 -60.97 -9.65 1.86
N ALA A 253 -60.18 -10.14 2.82
CA ALA A 253 -60.54 -11.31 3.63
C ALA A 253 -61.83 -11.08 4.43
N HIS A 254 -62.03 -9.88 4.97
CA HIS A 254 -63.25 -9.49 5.67
C HIS A 254 -64.47 -9.50 4.75
N ASN A 255 -64.38 -8.86 3.58
CA ASN A 255 -65.48 -8.81 2.61
C ASN A 255 -65.87 -10.22 2.11
N LEU A 256 -64.89 -11.11 1.89
CA LEU A 256 -65.14 -12.50 1.53
C LEU A 256 -65.84 -13.26 2.66
N ALA A 257 -65.47 -13.02 3.92
CA ALA A 257 -66.10 -13.64 5.08
C ALA A 257 -67.57 -13.24 5.20
N GLU A 258 -67.89 -11.94 5.06
CA GLU A 258 -69.26 -11.45 5.09
C GLU A 258 -70.10 -12.02 3.95
N GLN A 259 -69.56 -12.05 2.72
CA GLN A 259 -70.26 -12.64 1.57
C GLN A 259 -70.55 -14.13 1.77
N LYS A 260 -69.61 -14.88 2.37
CA LYS A 260 -69.83 -16.29 2.69
C LYS A 260 -70.91 -16.47 3.74
N GLN A 261 -70.86 -15.72 4.85
CA GLN A 261 -71.88 -15.76 5.90
C GLN A 261 -73.27 -15.42 5.36
N LEU A 262 -73.38 -14.37 4.55
CA LEU A 262 -74.65 -13.99 3.92
C LEU A 262 -75.19 -15.12 3.04
N ARG A 263 -74.34 -15.75 2.22
CA ARG A 263 -74.74 -16.90 1.38
C ARG A 263 -75.18 -18.10 2.22
N ASP A 264 -74.47 -18.41 3.31
CA ASP A 264 -74.80 -19.52 4.19
C ASP A 264 -76.15 -19.28 4.91
N THR A 265 -76.42 -18.06 5.39
CA THR A 265 -77.72 -17.68 5.99
C THR A 265 -78.86 -17.75 4.97
N LEU A 266 -78.64 -17.27 3.74
CA LEU A 266 -79.65 -17.36 2.67
C LEU A 266 -79.97 -18.81 2.34
N ASN A 267 -78.95 -19.68 2.22
CA ASN A 267 -79.14 -21.11 1.97
C ASN A 267 -79.93 -21.79 3.11
N GLN A 268 -79.59 -21.52 4.36
CA GLN A 268 -80.31 -22.08 5.52
C GLN A 268 -81.78 -21.64 5.56
N ASN A 269 -82.06 -20.37 5.22
CA ASN A 269 -83.44 -19.89 5.14
C ASN A 269 -84.21 -20.56 4.00
N LEU A 270 -83.58 -20.75 2.84
CA LEU A 270 -84.18 -21.48 1.71
C LEU A 270 -84.46 -22.94 2.07
N GLU A 271 -83.52 -23.63 2.73
CA GLU A 271 -83.71 -25.01 3.19
C GLU A 271 -84.83 -25.10 4.22
N TYR A 272 -84.91 -24.16 5.16
CA TYR A 272 -86.00 -24.08 6.13
C TYR A 272 -87.37 -23.86 5.45
N GLU A 273 -87.45 -22.95 4.47
CA GLU A 273 -88.67 -22.73 3.70
C GLU A 273 -89.09 -23.95 2.87
N VAL A 274 -88.12 -24.63 2.23
CA VAL A 274 -88.39 -25.84 1.44
C VAL A 274 -88.88 -26.97 2.34
N ALA A 275 -88.19 -27.23 3.47
CA ALA A 275 -88.57 -28.27 4.42
C ALA A 275 -90.00 -28.05 4.93
N LYS A 276 -90.34 -26.81 5.28
CA LYS A 276 -91.69 -26.42 5.71
C LYS A 276 -92.75 -26.68 4.63
N ARG A 277 -92.42 -26.48 3.35
CA ARG A 277 -93.35 -26.74 2.22
C ARG A 277 -93.46 -28.22 1.83
N THR A 278 -92.48 -29.04 2.18
CA THR A 278 -92.52 -30.50 1.90
C THR A 278 -93.18 -31.31 3.01
N GLU A 279 -93.48 -30.72 4.16
CA GLU A 279 -94.27 -31.33 5.25
C GLU A 279 -95.78 -31.05 5.14
N GLU A 280 -96.20 -30.17 4.21
CA GLU A 280 -97.60 -29.96 3.80
C GLU A 280 -98.02 -30.95 2.69
#